data_AF-A0A2W5YGE9-F1
#
_entry.id   AF-A0A2W5YGE9-F1
#
_cell.length_a   1.000
_cell.length_b   1.000
_cell.length_c   1.000
_cell.angle_alpha   90.00
_cell.angle_beta   90.00
_cell.angle_gamma   90.00
#
_symmetry.space_group_name_H-M   'P 1'
#
loop_
_entity.id
_entity.type
_entity.pdbx_description
1 polymer ?
#
loop_
_entity_poly.entity_id
_entity_poly.type
_entity_poly.pdbx_seq_one_letter_code
_entity_poly.pdbx_strand_id
1 'polypeptide(L)'
;MISAVGFAAIALAGFPPPHIVQTHSNIFGAVIFWDATAYAEKFASAGTPSKDALRAMEYEAIRIFVSRAPALARDERHLRIVASITRTSAINARYQTVRLEGAQTLFTLDGKIYRNMTFARNWQANARRGFLPAGMKLEVLASAPEGK
;
A
#
# COMPACT_ATOMS: atom_id res chain seq x y z
N MET A 1 -22.89 4.23 -28.62
CA MET A 1 -22.72 5.01 -27.37
C MET A 1 -21.88 4.18 -26.42
N ILE A 2 -20.64 4.58 -26.16
CA ILE A 2 -19.78 3.91 -25.20
C ILE A 2 -20.03 4.60 -23.85
N SER A 3 -20.72 3.90 -22.95
CA SER A 3 -20.89 4.34 -21.57
C SER A 3 -19.52 4.35 -20.88
N ALA A 4 -18.91 5.52 -20.80
CA ALA A 4 -17.78 5.77 -19.91
C ALA A 4 -18.34 5.77 -18.48
N VAL A 5 -18.32 4.61 -17.82
CA VAL A 5 -18.48 4.56 -16.36
C VAL A 5 -17.30 5.33 -15.78
N GLY A 6 -17.55 6.55 -15.33
CA GLY A 6 -16.58 7.32 -14.57
C GLY A 6 -16.29 6.58 -13.28
N PHE A 7 -15.17 5.87 -13.25
CA PHE A 7 -14.72 5.12 -12.08
C PHE A 7 -14.41 6.12 -10.96
N ALA A 8 -15.34 6.20 -10.00
CA ALA A 8 -15.12 6.93 -8.76
C ALA A 8 -13.90 6.34 -8.06
N ALA A 9 -12.92 7.19 -7.73
CA ALA A 9 -11.80 6.79 -6.88
C ALA A 9 -12.39 6.10 -5.63
N ILE A 10 -12.09 4.82 -5.43
CA ILE A 10 -12.64 4.07 -4.31
C ILE A 10 -12.21 4.81 -3.04
N ALA A 11 -13.19 5.35 -2.33
CA ALA A 11 -12.92 6.06 -1.11
C ALA A 11 -12.52 5.02 -0.06
N LEU A 12 -11.30 5.14 0.47
CA LEU A 12 -10.82 4.36 1.63
C LEU A 12 -11.57 4.73 2.94
N ALA A 13 -12.64 5.52 2.83
CA ALA A 13 -13.49 5.87 3.96
C ALA A 13 -14.11 4.59 4.54
N GLY A 14 -13.82 4.33 5.82
CA GLY A 14 -14.26 3.12 6.52
C GLY A 14 -13.30 1.94 6.43
N PHE A 15 -12.15 2.05 5.76
CA PHE A 15 -11.06 1.07 5.92
C PHE A 15 -10.42 1.24 7.30
N PRO A 16 -9.92 0.15 7.92
CA PRO A 16 -9.17 0.26 9.17
C PRO A 16 -7.90 1.09 8.93
N PRO A 17 -7.32 1.73 9.97
CA PRO A 17 -6.01 2.33 9.85
C PRO A 17 -4.96 1.31 9.36
N PRO A 18 -3.98 1.73 8.52
CA PRO A 18 -2.98 0.81 8.02
C PRO A 18 -2.10 0.29 9.16
N HIS A 19 -2.00 -1.04 9.28
CA HIS A 19 -1.11 -1.69 10.23
C HIS A 19 0.31 -1.71 9.68
N ILE A 20 1.19 -0.92 10.28
CA ILE A 20 2.55 -0.73 9.80
C ILE A 20 3.60 -1.02 10.86
N VAL A 21 4.70 -1.63 10.45
CA VAL A 21 5.90 -1.84 11.25
C VAL A 21 7.05 -1.13 10.56
N GLN A 22 7.67 -0.18 11.25
CA GLN A 22 8.86 0.50 10.75
C GLN A 22 10.12 -0.17 11.30
N THR A 23 11.06 -0.46 10.42
CA THR A 23 12.39 -0.96 10.75
C THR A 23 13.45 -0.10 10.05
N HIS A 24 14.71 -0.31 10.41
CA HIS A 24 15.85 0.30 9.75
C HIS A 24 16.65 -0.78 9.00
N SER A 25 17.08 -0.44 7.79
CA SER A 25 17.93 -1.28 6.95
C SER A 25 19.15 -0.50 6.50
N ASN A 26 20.33 -1.08 6.68
CA ASN A 26 21.59 -0.46 6.27
C ASN A 26 21.66 -0.17 4.75
N ILE A 27 20.84 -0.84 3.93
CA ILE A 27 20.84 -0.71 2.47
C ILE A 27 19.80 0.34 2.00
N PHE A 28 18.64 0.40 2.66
CA PHE A 28 17.50 1.18 2.19
C PHE A 28 17.10 2.34 3.12
N GLY A 29 17.80 2.51 4.25
CA GLY A 29 17.38 3.41 5.32
C GLY A 29 16.14 2.88 6.05
N ALA A 30 15.19 3.76 6.32
CA ALA A 30 13.91 3.36 6.90
C ALA A 30 13.11 2.46 5.94
N VAL A 31 12.59 1.36 6.47
CA VAL A 31 11.67 0.46 5.76
C VAL A 31 10.39 0.33 6.56
N ILE A 32 9.25 0.55 5.92
CA ILE A 32 7.93 0.34 6.50
C ILE A 32 7.31 -0.89 5.85
N PHE A 33 7.08 -1.93 6.65
CA PHE A 33 6.27 -3.06 6.25
C PHE A 33 4.82 -2.74 6.58
N TRP A 34 3.97 -2.74 5.55
CA TRP A 34 2.54 -2.56 5.68
C TRP A 34 1.85 -3.90 5.45
N ASP A 35 1.16 -4.37 6.49
CA ASP A 35 0.22 -5.48 6.37
C ASP A 35 -1.10 -4.97 5.75
N ALA A 36 -1.26 -5.27 4.47
CA ALA A 36 -2.41 -4.87 3.66
C ALA A 36 -3.54 -5.92 3.68
N THR A 37 -3.44 -6.97 4.51
CA THR A 37 -4.40 -8.09 4.52
C THR A 37 -5.83 -7.61 4.75
N ALA A 38 -6.06 -6.78 5.77
CA ALA A 38 -7.39 -6.25 6.08
C ALA A 38 -7.97 -5.37 4.94
N TYR A 39 -7.11 -4.69 4.18
CA TYR A 39 -7.54 -3.92 3.01
C TYR A 39 -7.95 -4.87 1.88
N ALA A 40 -7.11 -5.86 1.59
CA ALA A 40 -7.38 -6.86 0.56
C ALA A 40 -8.66 -7.66 0.85
N GLU A 41 -8.88 -8.10 2.08
CA GLU A 41 -10.09 -8.79 2.51
C GLU A 41 -11.34 -7.93 2.31
N LYS A 42 -11.25 -6.64 2.64
CA LYS A 42 -12.37 -5.71 2.47
C LYS A 42 -12.69 -5.44 1.00
N PHE A 43 -11.68 -5.27 0.14
CA PHE A 43 -11.87 -5.12 -1.30
C PHE A 43 -12.47 -6.39 -1.93
N ALA A 44 -11.97 -7.56 -1.55
CA ALA A 44 -12.50 -8.84 -2.00
C ALA A 44 -13.97 -9.02 -1.57
N SER A 45 -14.29 -8.72 -0.31
CA SER A 45 -15.67 -8.79 0.22
C SER A 45 -16.62 -7.80 -0.47
N ALA A 46 -16.09 -6.67 -0.95
CA ALA A 46 -16.85 -5.68 -1.70
C ALA A 46 -16.97 -6.00 -3.20
N GLY A 47 -16.40 -7.12 -3.68
CA GLY A 47 -16.36 -7.46 -5.11
C GLY A 47 -15.58 -6.46 -5.96
N THR A 48 -14.62 -5.75 -5.35
CA THR A 48 -13.84 -4.73 -6.05
C THR A 48 -12.88 -5.39 -7.04
N PRO A 49 -12.79 -4.92 -8.30
CA PRO A 49 -11.81 -5.42 -9.24
C PRO A 49 -10.37 -5.26 -8.72
N SER A 50 -9.54 -6.29 -8.91
CA SER A 50 -8.18 -6.36 -8.35
C SER A 50 -7.29 -5.19 -8.73
N LYS A 51 -7.44 -4.69 -9.96
CA LYS A 51 -6.73 -3.49 -10.43
C LYS A 51 -7.10 -2.24 -9.65
N ASP A 52 -8.38 -2.08 -9.32
CA ASP A 52 -8.88 -0.92 -8.59
C ASP A 52 -8.53 -1.02 -7.10
N ALA A 53 -8.61 -2.22 -6.53
CA ALA A 53 -8.13 -2.51 -5.18
C ALA A 53 -6.63 -2.21 -5.03
N LEU A 54 -5.82 -2.68 -5.99
CA LEU A 54 -4.38 -2.41 -6.02
C LEU A 54 -4.10 -0.90 -6.10
N ARG A 55 -4.76 -0.19 -7.01
CA ARG A 55 -4.60 1.27 -7.15
C ARG A 55 -4.99 2.04 -5.88
N ALA A 56 -6.04 1.60 -5.17
CA ALA A 56 -6.44 2.19 -3.90
C ALA A 56 -5.40 1.91 -2.80
N MET A 57 -4.81 0.72 -2.77
CA MET A 57 -3.71 0.38 -1.87
C MET A 57 -2.43 1.18 -2.19
N GLU A 58 -2.07 1.34 -3.47
CA GLU A 58 -0.95 2.19 -3.89
C GLU A 58 -1.13 3.63 -3.42
N TYR A 59 -2.34 4.19 -3.55
CA TYR A 59 -2.67 5.51 -3.05
C TYR A 59 -2.45 5.63 -1.53
N GLU A 60 -2.86 4.60 -0.78
CA GLU A 60 -2.65 4.56 0.67
C GLU A 60 -1.17 4.49 1.03
N ALA A 61 -0.36 3.71 0.30
CA ALA A 61 1.07 3.68 0.49
C ALA A 61 1.72 5.05 0.25
N ILE A 62 1.29 5.79 -0.79
CA ILE A 62 1.74 7.17 -1.01
C ILE A 62 1.35 8.07 0.17
N ARG A 63 0.14 7.92 0.72
CA ARG A 63 -0.30 8.66 1.91
C ARG A 63 0.58 8.36 3.13
N ILE A 64 0.90 7.08 3.35
CA ILE A 64 1.82 6.65 4.41
C ILE A 64 3.19 7.31 4.19
N PHE A 65 3.76 7.24 2.98
CA PHE A 65 5.05 7.86 2.67
C PHE A 65 5.04 9.35 2.98
N VAL A 66 4.05 10.08 2.44
CA VAL A 66 3.92 11.53 2.61
C VAL A 66 3.81 11.92 4.08
N SER A 67 3.12 11.12 4.89
CA SER A 67 2.98 11.37 6.33
C SER A 67 4.24 11.06 7.14
N ARG A 68 5.03 10.04 6.75
CA ARG A 68 6.18 9.56 7.52
C ARG A 68 7.49 10.20 7.11
N ALA A 69 7.69 10.48 5.82
CA ALA A 69 8.94 11.01 5.30
C ALA A 69 9.41 12.32 5.98
N PRO A 70 8.55 13.32 6.25
CA PRO A 70 8.99 14.55 6.92
C PRO A 70 9.51 14.31 8.34
N ALA A 71 8.96 13.32 9.06
CA ALA A 71 9.40 12.97 10.41
C ALA A 71 10.77 12.26 10.42
N LEU A 72 11.07 11.52 9.35
CA LEU A 72 12.32 10.75 9.20
C LEU A 72 13.45 11.56 8.55
N ALA A 73 13.13 12.71 7.96
CA ALA A 73 14.05 13.55 7.18
C ALA A 73 15.28 14.10 7.92
N ARG A 74 15.37 13.90 9.24
CA ARG A 74 16.54 14.29 10.04
C ARG A 74 17.65 13.24 9.95
N ASP A 75 17.29 11.98 9.98
CA ASP A 75 18.23 10.87 10.18
C ASP A 75 18.28 9.93 8.95
N GLU A 76 17.23 9.95 8.13
CA GLU A 76 17.06 9.06 7.00
C GLU A 76 17.15 9.81 5.67
N ARG A 77 17.79 9.19 4.68
CA ARG A 77 17.87 9.70 3.30
C ARG A 77 16.90 9.00 2.35
N HIS A 78 16.30 7.92 2.79
CA HIS A 78 15.51 7.04 1.96
C HIS A 78 14.45 6.33 2.80
N LEU A 79 13.27 6.13 2.21
CA LEU A 79 12.16 5.40 2.79
C LEU A 79 11.64 4.40 1.77
N ARG A 80 11.50 3.15 2.18
CA ARG A 80 10.81 2.10 1.43
C ARG A 80 9.53 1.71 2.16
N ILE A 81 8.44 1.54 1.42
CA ILE A 81 7.21 0.91 1.90
C ILE A 81 7.06 -0.42 1.17
N VAL A 82 6.88 -1.50 1.91
CA VAL A 82 6.62 -2.84 1.39
C VAL A 82 5.19 -3.21 1.79
N ALA A 83 4.29 -3.30 0.82
CA ALA A 83 2.92 -3.71 1.06
C ALA A 83 2.79 -5.22 0.83
N SER A 84 2.43 -5.95 1.87
CA SER A 84 2.31 -7.41 1.84
C SER A 84 0.97 -7.85 2.40
N ILE A 85 0.48 -8.99 1.91
CA ILE A 85 -0.68 -9.69 2.45
C ILE A 85 -0.23 -11.03 3.01
N THR A 86 -0.82 -11.45 4.12
CA THR A 86 -0.64 -12.80 4.64
C THR A 86 -1.62 -13.70 3.89
N ARG A 87 -1.12 -14.71 3.16
CA ARG A 87 -2.02 -15.66 2.48
C ARG A 87 -2.55 -16.65 3.50
N THR A 88 -3.72 -16.39 4.05
CA THR A 88 -4.43 -17.37 4.86
C THR A 88 -4.95 -18.52 4.02
N SER A 89 -4.18 -19.61 3.91
CA SER A 89 -4.66 -20.82 3.25
C SER A 89 -5.71 -21.46 4.14
N ALA A 90 -6.99 -21.17 3.84
CA ALA A 90 -8.22 -21.82 4.30
C ALA A 90 -8.11 -22.52 5.67
N ILE A 91 -8.74 -21.93 6.70
CA ILE A 91 -9.04 -22.61 7.96
C ILE A 91 -9.84 -23.87 7.63
N ASN A 92 -9.16 -25.01 7.58
CA ASN A 92 -9.80 -26.31 7.55
C ASN A 92 -10.39 -26.52 8.95
N ALA A 93 -11.71 -26.46 9.06
CA ALA A 93 -12.47 -26.48 10.32
C ALA A 93 -12.27 -27.73 11.22
N ARG A 94 -11.30 -28.60 10.92
CA ARG A 94 -11.02 -29.84 11.64
C ARG A 94 -9.63 -29.96 12.27
N TYR A 95 -8.65 -29.12 11.94
CA TYR A 95 -7.28 -29.31 12.47
C TYR A 95 -6.66 -27.98 12.93
N GLN A 96 -6.60 -27.80 14.26
CA GLN A 96 -5.87 -26.73 14.95
C GLN A 96 -4.34 -26.91 14.83
N THR A 97 -3.81 -26.82 13.62
CA THR A 97 -2.36 -26.67 13.39
C THR A 97 -2.16 -25.49 12.47
N VAL A 98 -1.91 -24.33 13.08
CA VAL A 98 -1.56 -23.07 12.42
C VAL A 98 -0.21 -23.27 11.73
N ARG A 99 -0.22 -23.58 10.43
CA ARG A 99 0.99 -23.55 9.59
C ARG A 99 1.21 -22.10 9.19
N LEU A 100 2.43 -21.59 9.44
CA LEU A 100 2.87 -20.27 9.02
C LEU A 100 2.63 -20.07 7.52
N GLU A 101 1.70 -19.18 7.26
CA GLU A 101 1.21 -18.73 5.97
C GLU A 101 2.26 -17.88 5.25
N GLY A 102 2.37 -18.08 3.93
CA GLY A 102 3.28 -17.30 3.10
C GLY A 102 2.80 -15.84 2.98
N ALA A 103 3.64 -14.88 3.37
CA ALA A 103 3.42 -13.49 3.03
C ALA A 103 3.69 -13.25 1.54
N GLN A 104 2.76 -12.63 0.83
CA GLN A 104 2.95 -12.19 -0.54
C GLN A 104 3.08 -10.67 -0.58
N THR A 105 4.23 -10.18 -1.07
CA THR A 105 4.40 -8.75 -1.36
C THR A 105 3.63 -8.39 -2.62
N LEU A 106 2.74 -7.41 -2.50
CA LEU A 106 1.96 -6.88 -3.61
C LEU A 106 2.77 -5.86 -4.40
N PHE A 107 3.42 -4.93 -3.71
CA PHE A 107 4.20 -3.88 -4.32
C PHE A 107 5.17 -3.26 -3.31
N THR A 108 6.15 -2.53 -3.85
CA THR A 108 7.06 -1.68 -3.07
C THR A 108 6.97 -0.23 -3.56
N LEU A 109 7.00 0.71 -2.63
CA LEU A 109 7.10 2.14 -2.90
C LEU A 109 8.40 2.65 -2.29
N ASP A 110 9.35 3.01 -3.14
CA ASP A 110 10.63 3.57 -2.77
C ASP A 110 10.64 5.08 -2.98
N GLY A 111 11.32 5.82 -2.11
CA GLY A 111 11.49 7.25 -2.32
C GLY A 111 12.63 7.86 -1.50
N LYS A 112 13.26 8.88 -2.10
CA LYS A 112 14.26 9.69 -1.41
C LYS A 112 13.59 10.63 -0.41
N ILE A 113 14.22 10.76 0.75
CA ILE A 113 13.83 11.75 1.76
C ILE A 113 14.85 12.89 1.75
N TYR A 114 14.34 14.11 1.85
CA TYR A 114 15.15 15.32 1.91
C TYR A 114 14.89 16.07 3.21
N ARG A 115 15.90 16.78 3.71
CA ARG A 115 15.71 17.66 4.87
C ARG A 115 14.65 18.71 4.52
N ASN A 116 13.70 18.93 5.44
CA ASN A 116 12.54 19.81 5.23
C ASN A 116 11.68 19.41 4.02
N MET A 117 11.58 18.10 3.73
CA MET A 117 10.72 17.59 2.66
C MET A 117 9.28 18.07 2.84
N THR A 118 8.79 18.78 1.82
CA THR A 118 7.38 19.16 1.69
C THR A 118 6.82 18.61 0.41
N PHE A 119 5.54 18.23 0.42
CA PHE A 119 4.84 17.75 -0.76
C PHE A 119 3.95 18.85 -1.35
N ALA A 120 3.82 18.88 -2.68
CA ALA A 120 2.95 19.84 -3.36
C ALA A 120 1.51 19.72 -2.86
N ARG A 121 0.79 20.83 -2.66
CA ARG A 121 -0.57 20.82 -2.08
C ARG A 121 -1.56 19.93 -2.84
N ASN A 122 -1.36 19.75 -4.15
CA ASN A 122 -2.19 18.92 -5.02
C ASN A 122 -1.72 17.45 -5.11
N TRP A 123 -0.77 17.00 -4.29
CA TRP A 123 -0.22 15.64 -4.35
C TRP A 123 -1.32 14.57 -4.27
N GLN A 124 -2.36 14.78 -3.46
CA GLN A 124 -3.47 13.84 -3.31
C GLN A 124 -4.25 13.64 -4.61
N ALA A 125 -4.57 14.74 -5.31
CA ALA A 125 -5.28 14.69 -6.58
C ALA A 125 -4.41 14.02 -7.67
N ASN A 126 -3.11 14.30 -7.66
CA ASN A 126 -2.14 13.69 -8.57
C ASN A 126 -2.00 12.19 -8.31
N ALA A 127 -1.85 11.77 -7.05
CA ALA A 127 -1.73 10.37 -6.66
C ALA A 127 -2.97 9.56 -7.04
N ARG A 128 -4.18 10.10 -6.87
CA ARG A 128 -5.42 9.44 -7.33
C ARG A 128 -5.44 9.22 -8.84
N ARG A 129 -4.84 10.13 -9.61
CA ARG A 129 -4.67 10.01 -11.07
C ARG A 129 -3.54 9.05 -11.48
N GLY A 130 -2.80 8.49 -10.52
CA GLY A 130 -1.67 7.59 -10.77
C GLY A 130 -0.32 8.31 -10.90
N PHE A 131 -0.27 9.61 -10.62
CA PHE A 131 0.99 10.35 -10.62
C PHE A 131 1.64 10.31 -9.24
N LEU A 132 2.83 9.72 -9.17
CA LEU A 132 3.64 9.69 -7.96
C LEU A 132 4.27 11.07 -7.69
N PRO A 133 4.41 11.49 -6.42
CA PRO A 133 5.25 12.62 -6.07
C PRO A 133 6.69 12.45 -6.56
N ALA A 134 7.38 13.57 -6.80
CA ALA A 134 8.74 13.56 -7.31
C ALA A 134 9.70 12.78 -6.39
N GLY A 135 10.55 11.94 -7.00
CA GLY A 135 11.54 11.14 -6.28
C GLY A 135 11.01 9.84 -5.68
N MET A 136 9.75 9.48 -5.97
CA MET A 136 9.17 8.18 -5.65
C MET A 136 9.18 7.23 -6.85
N LYS A 137 9.31 5.93 -6.57
CA LYS A 137 9.19 4.84 -7.53
C LYS A 137 8.32 3.75 -6.93
N LEU A 138 7.24 3.40 -7.61
CA LEU A 138 6.37 2.27 -7.26
C LEU A 138 6.70 1.09 -8.17
N GLU A 139 6.85 -0.08 -7.58
CA GLU A 139 7.05 -1.35 -8.28
C GLU A 139 6.00 -2.37 -7.83
N VAL A 140 5.14 -2.78 -8.76
CA VAL A 140 4.11 -3.78 -8.52
C VAL A 140 4.70 -5.17 -8.77
N LEU A 141 4.65 -6.01 -7.74
CA LEU A 141 5.22 -7.36 -7.75
C LEU A 141 4.15 -8.45 -7.90
N ALA A 142 2.92 -8.16 -7.47
CA ALA A 142 1.78 -9.07 -7.60
C ALA A 142 0.44 -8.31 -7.65
N SER A 143 -0.55 -8.95 -8.28
CA SER A 143 -1.94 -8.47 -8.26
C SER A 143 -2.57 -8.62 -6.88
N ALA A 144 -3.51 -7.72 -6.55
CA ALA A 144 -4.37 -7.87 -5.37
C ALA A 144 -5.27 -9.12 -5.50
N PRO A 145 -5.70 -9.74 -4.38
CA PRO A 145 -6.65 -10.85 -4.41
C PRO A 145 -7.99 -10.43 -5.02
N GLU A 146 -8.58 -11.30 -5.87
CA GLU A 146 -9.91 -11.08 -6.44
C GLU A 146 -10.97 -11.76 -5.55
N GLY A 147 -12.10 -11.09 -5.29
CA GLY A 147 -13.28 -11.73 -4.72
C GLY A 147 -13.90 -12.68 -5.75
N LYS A 148 -14.27 -13.90 -5.32
CA LYS A 148 -15.03 -14.85 -6.14
C LYS A 148 -16.52 -14.48 -6.16
#